data_AF-A0A1G3UFY2-F1
#
_entry.id   AF-A0A1G3UFY2-F1
#
_cell.length_a   1.000
_cell.length_b   1.000
_cell.length_c   1.000
_cell.angle_alpha   90.00
_cell.angle_beta   90.00
_cell.angle_gamma   90.00
#
_symmetry.space_group_name_H-M   'P 1'
#
loop_
_entity.id
_entity.type
_entity.pdbx_description
1 polymer ?
#
loop_
_entity_poly.entity_id
_entity_poly.type
_entity_poly.pdbx_seq_one_letter_code
_entity_poly.pdbx_strand_id
1 'polypeptide(L)'
;MNWLNFFDTKTELKHSFGRGINANLSKDEENLFNKSYEAFEAKDILNAYEYFFKSLENFSNSTSNKNIILSREIDKLNFEIFQGSARITGVITKENLQAEAIITKKSSANVALKRLLLERNYQLTYSYYFSDDEHIKLKLFHDNITMNTQKVFFPIREIVLNADFDKEYIKSEFLEIPIEDIEHLKPINDDEIRIKYDFLHSWIDEIRAKIASLPSNDNAGMQSFILLYLIFKMDYLIAPKYKIFQQSSKKVQEYFSDENLSVESKNEELSNYIDELGKIDFEEFKTNFYDAKYTFNPTEKASHEEIEIFITESLSKTRWYKNNRYNQIIPTMYKYIALYLLYNYGLHPVTKRLLHTLIEIQNPDFFKTLGYDTLYTKESSTFSKRAIVSKIEEIIAPYQNRYKLLKPFGDKLNFTSLNEFSNSFYLQLKNLNFEEI
;
A
#
# COMPACT_ATOMS: atom_id res chain seq x y z
N MET A 1 -30.59 32.80 -4.89
CA MET A 1 -30.85 31.41 -5.32
C MET A 1 -29.57 30.95 -6.01
N ASN A 2 -28.70 30.15 -5.41
CA ASN A 2 -28.87 28.73 -5.09
C ASN A 2 -28.26 28.42 -3.72
N TRP A 3 -29.08 27.95 -2.79
CA TRP A 3 -28.72 27.68 -1.38
C TRP A 3 -28.56 26.17 -1.10
N LEU A 4 -28.26 25.38 -2.14
CA LEU A 4 -28.31 23.91 -2.11
C LEU A 4 -26.95 23.20 -2.14
N ASN A 5 -25.81 23.90 -2.20
CA ASN A 5 -24.48 23.26 -2.14
C ASN A 5 -23.96 23.08 -0.70
N PHE A 6 -24.85 23.05 0.30
CA PHE A 6 -24.51 22.90 1.72
C PHE A 6 -24.57 21.45 2.22
N PHE A 7 -24.90 20.48 1.35
CA PHE A 7 -24.94 19.06 1.70
C PHE A 7 -23.92 18.27 0.89
N ASP A 8 -22.97 17.68 1.62
CA ASP A 8 -22.16 16.52 1.28
C ASP A 8 -21.63 16.43 -0.17
N THR A 9 -20.43 16.94 -0.39
CA THR A 9 -19.48 16.23 -1.26
C THR A 9 -18.46 15.57 -0.36
N LYS A 10 -18.88 14.51 0.35
CA LYS A 10 -17.92 13.47 0.73
C LYS A 10 -17.35 12.98 -0.59
N THR A 11 -16.17 13.46 -0.97
CA THR A 11 -15.48 12.92 -2.13
C THR A 11 -15.11 11.49 -1.75
N GLU A 12 -15.97 10.54 -2.11
CA GLU A 12 -15.77 9.14 -1.79
C GLU A 12 -14.55 8.63 -2.57
N LEU A 13 -13.72 7.84 -1.89
CA LEU A 13 -12.64 7.10 -2.53
C LEU A 13 -13.27 6.02 -3.41
N LYS A 14 -13.32 6.30 -4.72
CA LYS A 14 -13.84 5.38 -5.75
C LYS A 14 -12.84 4.28 -6.11
N HIS A 15 -11.57 4.51 -5.85
CA HIS A 15 -10.45 3.66 -6.27
C HIS A 15 -9.54 3.34 -5.09
N SER A 16 -8.88 2.19 -5.17
CA SER A 16 -7.81 1.79 -4.24
C SER A 16 -6.47 2.38 -4.72
N PHE A 17 -5.68 2.97 -3.81
CA PHE A 17 -4.37 3.57 -4.06
C PHE A 17 -3.27 2.98 -3.18
N GLY A 18 -2.14 2.62 -3.78
CA GLY A 18 -1.04 1.92 -3.12
C GLY A 18 -1.41 0.51 -2.65
N ARG A 19 -0.44 -0.17 -2.01
CA ARG A 19 -0.58 -1.58 -1.59
C ARG A 19 -1.14 -1.78 -0.20
N GLY A 20 -1.13 -0.75 0.63
CA GLY A 20 -1.72 -0.82 1.96
C GLY A 20 -3.25 -0.85 1.88
N ILE A 21 -3.88 -1.35 2.93
CA ILE A 21 -5.34 -1.38 3.04
C ILE A 21 -5.90 0.04 2.94
N ASN A 22 -6.75 0.30 1.96
CA ASN A 22 -7.46 1.58 1.78
C ASN A 22 -8.84 1.61 2.46
N ALA A 23 -9.10 0.59 3.26
CA ALA A 23 -10.29 0.45 4.07
C ALA A 23 -10.02 0.86 5.52
N ASN A 24 -11.09 1.17 6.23
CA ASN A 24 -11.04 1.35 7.67
C ASN A 24 -11.15 -0.01 8.35
N LEU A 25 -10.50 -0.16 9.51
CA LEU A 25 -10.74 -1.30 10.40
C LEU A 25 -12.12 -1.17 11.06
N SER A 26 -12.58 -2.25 11.69
CA SER A 26 -13.83 -2.23 12.47
C SER A 26 -13.84 -1.08 13.47
N LYS A 27 -14.97 -0.39 13.60
CA LYS A 27 -15.14 0.68 14.63
C LYS A 27 -14.95 0.13 16.04
N ASP A 28 -15.28 -1.15 16.23
CA ASP A 28 -15.18 -1.86 17.50
C ASP A 28 -13.95 -2.79 17.53
N GLU A 29 -12.94 -2.56 16.68
CA GLU A 29 -11.73 -3.40 16.59
C GLU A 29 -11.13 -3.71 17.95
N GLU A 30 -10.85 -2.69 18.76
CA GLU A 30 -10.24 -2.84 20.08
C GLU A 30 -11.14 -3.64 21.04
N ASN A 31 -12.46 -3.38 21.00
CA ASN A 31 -13.43 -4.12 21.82
C ASN A 31 -13.49 -5.59 21.41
N LEU A 32 -13.51 -5.87 20.11
CA LEU A 32 -13.50 -7.22 19.55
C LEU A 32 -12.20 -7.95 19.91
N PHE A 33 -11.07 -7.27 19.82
CA PHE A 33 -9.78 -7.83 20.21
C PHE A 33 -9.73 -8.16 21.70
N ASN A 34 -10.22 -7.27 22.57
CA ASN A 34 -10.30 -7.53 24.01
C ASN A 34 -11.24 -8.70 24.33
N LYS A 35 -12.41 -8.77 23.69
CA LYS A 35 -13.33 -9.92 23.80
C LYS A 35 -12.71 -11.22 23.33
N SER A 36 -11.87 -11.16 22.29
CA SER A 36 -11.15 -12.34 21.79
C SER A 36 -10.24 -12.92 22.88
N TYR A 37 -9.55 -12.04 23.61
CA TYR A 37 -8.65 -12.42 24.69
C TYR A 37 -9.41 -12.99 25.88
N GLU A 38 -10.47 -12.31 26.33
CA GLU A 38 -11.33 -12.76 27.44
C GLU A 38 -11.94 -14.14 27.16
N ALA A 39 -12.45 -14.36 25.94
CA ALA A 39 -13.01 -15.64 25.54
C ALA A 39 -11.94 -16.76 25.51
N PHE A 40 -10.71 -16.43 25.10
CA PHE A 40 -9.62 -17.41 25.07
C PHE A 40 -9.23 -17.86 26.48
N GLU A 41 -9.09 -16.92 27.41
CA GLU A 41 -8.81 -17.20 28.83
C GLU A 41 -9.93 -18.03 29.48
N ALA A 42 -11.18 -17.80 29.07
CA ALA A 42 -12.34 -18.60 29.48
C ALA A 42 -12.41 -19.99 28.81
N LYS A 43 -11.42 -20.36 27.97
CA LYS A 43 -11.38 -21.59 27.16
C LYS A 43 -12.51 -21.72 26.14
N ASP A 44 -13.17 -20.61 25.80
CA ASP A 44 -14.14 -20.51 24.72
C ASP A 44 -13.44 -20.19 23.40
N ILE A 45 -12.64 -21.16 22.95
CA ILE A 45 -11.68 -21.00 21.85
C ILE A 45 -12.34 -20.55 20.55
N LEU A 46 -13.49 -21.13 20.20
CA LEU A 46 -14.15 -20.80 18.94
C LEU A 46 -14.66 -19.35 18.93
N ASN A 47 -15.22 -18.88 20.04
CA ASN A 47 -15.64 -17.47 20.15
C ASN A 47 -14.44 -16.53 20.19
N ALA A 48 -13.35 -16.92 20.86
CA ALA A 48 -12.12 -16.16 20.86
C ALA A 48 -11.62 -15.87 19.45
N TYR A 49 -11.50 -16.90 18.61
CA TYR A 49 -11.08 -16.72 17.22
C TYR A 49 -12.12 -15.99 16.37
N GLU A 50 -13.41 -16.19 16.60
CA GLU A 50 -14.46 -15.46 15.89
C GLU A 50 -14.36 -13.95 16.14
N TYR A 51 -14.14 -13.53 17.38
CA TYR A 51 -13.93 -12.12 17.72
C TYR A 51 -12.62 -11.57 17.15
N PHE A 52 -11.54 -12.35 17.20
CA PHE A 52 -10.26 -11.99 16.61
C PHE A 52 -10.39 -11.75 15.09
N PHE A 53 -11.04 -12.65 14.35
CA PHE A 53 -11.21 -12.46 12.92
C PHE A 53 -12.12 -11.29 12.58
N LYS A 54 -13.19 -11.07 13.38
CA LYS A 54 -14.05 -9.89 13.22
C LYS A 54 -13.30 -8.58 13.50
N SER A 55 -12.27 -8.57 14.35
CA SER A 55 -11.45 -7.36 14.55
C SER A 55 -10.57 -7.03 13.34
N LEU A 56 -10.24 -8.02 12.52
CA LEU A 56 -9.45 -7.87 11.28
C LEU A 56 -10.29 -7.58 10.03
N GLU A 57 -11.61 -7.48 10.19
CA GLU A 57 -12.50 -7.16 9.07
C GLU A 57 -12.36 -5.70 8.64
N ASN A 58 -12.28 -5.51 7.33
CA ASN A 58 -12.10 -4.20 6.70
C ASN A 58 -13.44 -3.66 6.19
N PHE A 59 -13.60 -2.34 6.27
CA PHE A 59 -14.82 -1.63 5.92
C PHE A 59 -14.55 -0.45 4.99
N SER A 60 -15.36 -0.37 3.93
CA SER A 60 -15.44 0.79 3.05
C SER A 60 -16.82 1.42 3.19
N ASN A 61 -16.88 2.71 3.52
CA ASN A 61 -18.14 3.44 3.73
C ASN A 61 -19.11 2.73 4.70
N SER A 62 -18.57 2.24 5.83
CA SER A 62 -19.32 1.45 6.84
C SER A 62 -19.91 0.12 6.34
N THR A 63 -19.53 -0.32 5.14
CA THR A 63 -19.91 -1.62 4.58
C THR A 63 -18.71 -2.56 4.68
N SER A 64 -18.93 -3.80 5.15
CA SER A 64 -17.89 -4.82 5.18
C SER A 64 -17.39 -5.14 3.77
N ASN A 65 -16.08 -5.18 3.62
CA ASN A 65 -15.41 -5.60 2.39
C ASN A 65 -15.41 -7.13 2.22
N LYS A 66 -15.87 -7.86 3.24
CA LYS A 66 -15.90 -9.33 3.29
C LYS A 66 -14.54 -9.93 2.94
N ASN A 67 -13.46 -9.31 3.42
CA ASN A 67 -12.09 -9.81 3.30
C ASN A 67 -11.85 -11.02 4.21
N ILE A 68 -12.75 -11.23 5.19
CA ILE A 68 -12.80 -12.43 6.02
C ILE A 68 -14.22 -12.99 5.96
N ILE A 69 -14.34 -14.30 5.78
CA ILE A 69 -15.62 -15.03 5.81
C ILE A 69 -15.51 -16.09 6.90
N LEU A 70 -16.53 -16.17 7.75
CA LEU A 70 -16.58 -17.12 8.86
C LEU A 70 -17.81 -18.01 8.74
N SER A 71 -17.66 -19.30 9.02
CA SER A 71 -18.76 -20.27 9.07
C SER A 71 -18.63 -21.12 10.33
N ARG A 72 -19.62 -20.99 11.22
CA ARG A 72 -19.63 -21.62 12.54
C ARG A 72 -20.41 -22.93 12.51
N GLU A 73 -19.75 -23.98 13.01
CA GLU A 73 -20.36 -25.27 13.33
C GLU A 73 -20.28 -25.54 14.85
N ILE A 74 -20.77 -26.70 15.29
CA ILE A 74 -20.85 -27.05 16.72
C ILE A 74 -19.46 -27.12 17.37
N ASP A 75 -18.51 -27.78 16.70
CA ASP A 75 -17.17 -28.10 17.22
C ASP A 75 -16.04 -27.41 16.45
N LYS A 76 -16.38 -26.65 15.41
CA LYS A 76 -15.43 -26.02 14.50
C LYS A 76 -15.87 -24.66 13.98
N LEU A 77 -14.88 -23.83 13.68
CA LEU A 77 -15.03 -22.54 13.01
C LEU A 77 -14.21 -22.59 11.72
N ASN A 78 -14.88 -22.57 10.58
CA ASN A 78 -14.23 -22.45 9.28
C ASN A 78 -14.04 -20.97 8.95
N PHE A 79 -12.93 -20.63 8.30
CA PHE A 79 -12.66 -19.27 7.87
C PHE A 79 -12.03 -19.21 6.48
N GLU A 80 -12.27 -18.09 5.80
CA GLU A 80 -11.56 -17.70 4.59
C GLU A 80 -11.01 -16.28 4.77
N ILE A 81 -9.76 -16.05 4.40
CA ILE A 81 -9.11 -14.74 4.40
C ILE A 81 -8.63 -14.44 2.98
N PHE A 82 -8.91 -13.23 2.51
CA PHE A 82 -8.47 -12.75 1.20
C PHE A 82 -7.36 -11.71 1.33
N GLN A 83 -6.32 -11.88 0.52
CA GLN A 83 -5.20 -10.96 0.38
C GLN A 83 -4.73 -10.98 -1.06
N GLY A 84 -5.12 -9.97 -1.84
CA GLY A 84 -4.72 -9.88 -3.24
C GLY A 84 -5.10 -11.14 -4.02
N SER A 85 -4.11 -11.78 -4.62
CA SER A 85 -4.21 -13.04 -5.36
C SER A 85 -4.40 -14.28 -4.49
N ALA A 86 -4.16 -14.17 -3.17
CA ALA A 86 -4.28 -15.28 -2.25
C ALA A 86 -5.67 -15.35 -1.58
N ARG A 87 -6.17 -16.59 -1.53
CA ARG A 87 -7.24 -17.01 -0.64
C ARG A 87 -6.67 -18.04 0.32
N ILE A 88 -6.91 -17.81 1.60
CA ILE A 88 -6.44 -18.66 2.69
C ILE A 88 -7.68 -19.27 3.30
N THR A 89 -7.74 -20.60 3.34
CA THR A 89 -8.84 -21.34 3.97
C THR A 89 -8.32 -22.00 5.22
N GLY A 90 -9.16 -22.11 6.25
CA GLY A 90 -8.74 -22.75 7.48
C GLY A 90 -9.86 -23.17 8.38
N VAL A 91 -9.49 -23.97 9.38
CA VAL A 91 -10.39 -24.57 10.37
C VAL A 91 -9.79 -24.40 11.74
N ILE A 92 -10.62 -23.97 12.68
CA ILE A 92 -10.30 -23.91 14.10
C ILE A 92 -11.20 -24.88 14.83
N THR A 93 -10.59 -25.67 15.69
CA THR A 93 -11.27 -26.52 16.67
C THR A 93 -10.95 -26.04 18.07
N LYS A 94 -11.39 -26.76 19.10
CA LYS A 94 -10.94 -26.50 20.47
C LYS A 94 -9.44 -26.72 20.66
N GLU A 95 -8.83 -27.59 19.86
CA GLU A 95 -7.47 -28.09 20.08
C GLU A 95 -6.44 -27.47 19.14
N ASN A 96 -6.85 -27.11 17.92
CA ASN A 96 -5.92 -26.67 16.89
C ASN A 96 -6.51 -25.60 15.96
N LEU A 97 -5.59 -24.89 15.32
CA LEU A 97 -5.80 -23.99 14.20
C LEU A 97 -5.02 -24.54 13.00
N GLN A 98 -5.69 -24.63 11.86
CA GLN A 98 -5.10 -25.02 10.59
C GLN A 98 -5.45 -24.00 9.53
N ALA A 99 -4.50 -23.63 8.68
CA ALA A 99 -4.75 -22.78 7.53
C ALA A 99 -3.91 -23.24 6.33
N GLU A 100 -4.45 -23.08 5.13
CA GLU A 100 -3.73 -23.35 3.89
C GLU A 100 -4.09 -22.37 2.78
N ALA A 101 -3.12 -22.12 1.90
CA ALA A 101 -3.29 -21.40 0.65
C ALA A 101 -2.83 -22.31 -0.49
N ILE A 102 -3.67 -22.49 -1.51
CA ILE A 102 -3.29 -23.19 -2.74
C ILE A 102 -2.44 -22.25 -3.60
N ILE A 103 -1.29 -22.72 -4.06
CA ILE A 103 -0.33 -21.90 -4.82
C ILE A 103 -0.42 -22.24 -6.31
N THR A 104 -0.19 -23.50 -6.65
CA THR A 104 -0.28 -24.00 -8.03
C THR A 104 -0.48 -25.52 -8.04
N LYS A 105 -0.80 -26.08 -9.22
CA LYS A 105 -0.84 -27.53 -9.44
C LYS A 105 0.56 -28.12 -9.39
N LYS A 106 0.67 -29.27 -8.72
CA LYS A 106 1.91 -30.04 -8.61
C LYS A 106 2.44 -30.49 -9.97
N SER A 107 1.54 -30.80 -10.90
CA SER A 107 1.84 -31.20 -12.29
C SER A 107 2.43 -30.05 -13.12
N SER A 108 2.08 -28.80 -12.81
CA SER A 108 2.60 -27.60 -13.47
C SER A 108 3.96 -27.15 -12.94
N ALA A 109 4.32 -27.56 -11.71
CA ALA A 109 5.52 -27.09 -11.05
C ALA A 109 6.81 -27.74 -11.60
N ASN A 110 7.61 -26.93 -12.32
CA ASN A 110 8.92 -27.31 -12.82
C ASN A 110 9.98 -27.38 -11.69
N VAL A 111 11.19 -27.86 -12.01
CA VAL A 111 12.27 -28.03 -11.02
C VAL A 111 12.73 -26.69 -10.41
N ALA A 112 12.74 -25.62 -11.20
CA ALA A 112 13.16 -24.30 -10.74
C ALA A 112 12.18 -23.74 -9.70
N LEU A 113 10.87 -23.83 -9.96
CA LEU A 113 9.84 -23.45 -8.99
C LEU A 113 9.96 -24.28 -7.71
N LYS A 114 10.11 -25.61 -7.82
CA LYS A 114 10.26 -26.47 -6.63
C LYS A 114 11.46 -26.08 -5.76
N ARG A 115 12.60 -25.72 -6.36
CA ARG A 115 13.77 -25.23 -5.63
C ARG A 115 13.50 -23.91 -4.93
N LEU A 116 12.90 -22.95 -5.64
CA LEU A 116 12.51 -21.65 -5.08
C LEU A 116 11.61 -21.83 -3.83
N LEU A 117 10.59 -22.68 -3.92
CA LEU A 117 9.67 -22.91 -2.80
C LEU A 117 10.36 -23.61 -1.60
N LEU A 118 11.34 -24.47 -1.85
CA LEU A 118 12.17 -25.05 -0.80
C LEU A 118 13.09 -24.01 -0.16
N GLU A 119 13.65 -23.08 -0.93
CA GLU A 119 14.44 -21.96 -0.40
C GLU A 119 13.58 -21.03 0.45
N ARG A 120 12.35 -20.74 -0.02
CA ARG A 120 11.35 -19.96 0.71
C ARG A 120 11.05 -20.53 2.10
N ASN A 121 11.03 -21.85 2.27
CA ASN A 121 10.82 -22.46 3.60
C ASN A 121 11.86 -22.05 4.64
N TYR A 122 13.09 -21.69 4.25
CA TYR A 122 14.11 -21.22 5.19
C TYR A 122 13.89 -19.77 5.63
N GLN A 123 12.98 -19.04 4.97
CA GLN A 123 12.64 -17.65 5.27
C GLN A 123 11.33 -17.53 6.08
N LEU A 124 10.56 -18.62 6.19
CA LEU A 124 9.28 -18.64 6.89
C LEU A 124 9.48 -19.13 8.33
N THR A 125 8.75 -18.53 9.26
CA THR A 125 8.84 -18.84 10.70
C THR A 125 7.73 -19.80 11.14
N TYR A 126 6.52 -19.63 10.61
CA TYR A 126 5.32 -20.33 11.09
C TYR A 126 4.66 -21.21 10.03
N SER A 127 4.84 -20.86 8.75
CA SER A 127 4.23 -21.54 7.61
C SER A 127 5.25 -22.31 6.79
N TYR A 128 4.79 -23.35 6.11
CA TYR A 128 5.66 -24.21 5.30
C TYR A 128 4.99 -24.63 4.00
N TYR A 129 5.78 -24.66 2.93
CA TYR A 129 5.41 -25.26 1.67
C TYR A 129 5.27 -26.77 1.81
N PHE A 130 4.14 -27.27 1.33
CA PHE A 130 3.77 -28.67 1.32
C PHE A 130 3.18 -29.03 -0.05
N SER A 131 3.28 -30.29 -0.47
CA SER A 131 2.61 -30.79 -1.66
C SER A 131 1.77 -32.01 -1.31
N ASP A 132 0.48 -31.97 -1.64
CA ASP A 132 -0.38 -33.15 -1.61
C ASP A 132 -0.33 -33.87 -2.96
N ASP A 133 -1.35 -34.67 -3.27
CA ASP A 133 -1.43 -35.41 -4.53
C ASP A 133 -1.63 -34.50 -5.75
N GLU A 134 -2.26 -33.34 -5.58
CA GLU A 134 -2.70 -32.48 -6.69
C GLU A 134 -2.01 -31.11 -6.70
N HIS A 135 -1.79 -30.51 -5.53
CA HIS A 135 -1.40 -29.13 -5.37
C HIS A 135 -0.09 -28.96 -4.58
N ILE A 136 0.55 -27.83 -4.82
CA ILE A 136 1.52 -27.23 -3.90
C ILE A 136 0.80 -26.14 -3.11
N LYS A 137 0.96 -26.18 -1.79
CA LYS A 137 0.26 -25.35 -0.82
C LYS A 137 1.24 -24.73 0.15
N LEU A 138 0.92 -23.54 0.65
CA LEU A 138 1.51 -22.99 1.86
C LEU A 138 0.59 -23.34 3.03
N LYS A 139 1.11 -23.97 4.09
CA LYS A 139 0.30 -24.46 5.22
C LYS A 139 0.80 -23.94 6.56
N LEU A 140 -0.15 -23.87 7.49
CA LEU A 140 -0.01 -23.46 8.88
C LEU A 140 -0.73 -24.48 9.76
N PHE A 141 -0.09 -24.93 10.84
CA PHE A 141 -0.72 -25.76 11.88
C PHE A 141 -0.19 -25.36 13.26
N HIS A 142 -1.10 -25.06 14.19
CA HIS A 142 -0.76 -24.79 15.58
C HIS A 142 -1.77 -25.40 16.54
N ASP A 143 -1.31 -25.80 17.72
CA ASP A 143 -2.18 -26.13 18.84
C ASP A 143 -2.69 -24.85 19.54
N ASN A 144 -3.93 -24.90 20.02
CA ASN A 144 -4.55 -23.81 20.76
C ASN A 144 -4.16 -23.81 22.24
N ILE A 145 -3.23 -24.69 22.66
CA ILE A 145 -2.67 -24.67 24.02
C ILE A 145 -1.61 -23.55 24.10
N THR A 146 -0.79 -23.41 23.06
CA THR A 146 0.31 -22.44 22.99
C THR A 146 -0.04 -21.16 22.25
N MET A 147 -1.03 -21.20 21.36
CA MET A 147 -1.37 -20.13 20.43
C MET A 147 -2.63 -19.35 20.84
N ASN A 148 -2.44 -18.30 21.66
CA ASN A 148 -3.52 -17.36 22.01
C ASN A 148 -3.82 -16.36 20.88
N THR A 149 -4.93 -15.61 21.01
CA THR A 149 -5.39 -14.64 20.00
C THR A 149 -4.41 -13.49 19.74
N GLN A 150 -3.52 -13.17 20.67
CA GLN A 150 -2.46 -12.18 20.45
C GLN A 150 -1.32 -12.76 19.60
N LYS A 151 -0.88 -13.97 19.91
CA LYS A 151 0.22 -14.64 19.21
C LYS A 151 -0.16 -15.08 17.81
N VAL A 152 -1.41 -15.49 17.61
CA VAL A 152 -1.89 -16.03 16.33
C VAL A 152 -1.91 -15.02 15.20
N PHE A 153 -1.86 -13.73 15.52
CA PHE A 153 -1.71 -12.65 14.55
C PHE A 153 -0.49 -12.86 13.65
N PHE A 154 0.67 -13.23 14.21
CA PHE A 154 1.91 -13.33 13.43
C PHE A 154 1.89 -14.52 12.44
N PRO A 155 1.53 -15.75 12.85
CA PRO A 155 1.42 -16.86 11.91
C PRO A 155 0.38 -16.63 10.80
N ILE A 156 -0.79 -16.08 11.14
CA ILE A 156 -1.84 -15.79 10.15
C ILE A 156 -1.37 -14.69 9.19
N ARG A 157 -0.75 -13.63 9.70
CA ARG A 157 -0.18 -12.58 8.85
C ARG A 157 0.90 -13.13 7.92
N GLU A 158 1.76 -14.02 8.41
CA GLU A 158 2.83 -14.63 7.61
C GLU A 158 2.27 -15.44 6.43
N ILE A 159 1.38 -16.40 6.68
CA ILE A 159 0.81 -17.22 5.60
C ILE A 159 0.04 -16.35 4.59
N VAL A 160 -0.72 -15.37 5.07
CA VAL A 160 -1.57 -14.52 4.21
C VAL A 160 -0.74 -13.63 3.30
N LEU A 161 0.29 -12.94 3.83
CA LEU A 161 1.13 -12.06 3.04
C LEU A 161 2.07 -12.83 2.09
N ASN A 162 2.66 -13.94 2.55
CA ASN A 162 3.57 -14.72 1.70
C ASN A 162 2.83 -15.46 0.58
N ALA A 163 1.61 -15.97 0.84
CA ALA A 163 0.82 -16.59 -0.22
C ALA A 163 0.50 -15.60 -1.35
N ASP A 164 0.16 -14.35 -1.04
CA ASP A 164 -0.11 -13.32 -2.06
C ASP A 164 1.17 -12.96 -2.82
N PHE A 165 2.24 -12.67 -2.07
CA PHE A 165 3.53 -12.32 -2.67
C PHE A 165 4.06 -13.42 -3.60
N ASP A 166 4.02 -14.68 -3.15
CA ASP A 166 4.57 -15.79 -3.90
C ASP A 166 3.71 -16.13 -5.12
N LYS A 167 2.37 -16.04 -5.03
CA LYS A 167 1.51 -16.15 -6.22
C LYS A 167 1.83 -15.08 -7.25
N GLU A 168 1.97 -13.82 -6.82
CA GLU A 168 2.32 -12.74 -7.76
C GLU A 168 3.71 -12.93 -8.37
N TYR A 169 4.68 -13.35 -7.56
CA TYR A 169 6.04 -13.65 -8.02
C TYR A 169 6.04 -14.79 -9.04
N ILE A 170 5.35 -15.91 -8.73
CA ILE A 170 5.27 -17.06 -9.62
C ILE A 170 4.65 -16.67 -10.96
N LYS A 171 3.56 -15.89 -10.93
CA LYS A 171 2.89 -15.42 -12.15
C LYS A 171 3.79 -14.51 -12.99
N SER A 172 4.76 -13.84 -12.36
CA SER A 172 5.69 -12.93 -13.03
C SER A 172 6.88 -13.64 -13.65
N GLU A 173 7.49 -14.58 -12.92
CA GLU A 173 8.75 -15.24 -13.31
C GLU A 173 8.54 -16.58 -14.03
N PHE A 174 7.39 -17.24 -13.82
CA PHE A 174 7.06 -18.53 -14.42
C PHE A 174 5.75 -18.41 -15.20
N LEU A 175 5.81 -17.73 -16.35
CA LEU A 175 4.63 -17.38 -17.16
C LEU A 175 3.78 -18.58 -17.58
N GLU A 176 4.39 -19.76 -17.72
CA GLU A 176 3.74 -21.02 -18.07
C GLU A 176 2.99 -21.68 -16.90
N ILE A 177 3.24 -21.24 -15.67
CA ILE A 177 2.66 -21.83 -14.45
C ILE A 177 1.38 -21.06 -14.09
N PRO A 178 0.21 -21.70 -14.18
CA PRO A 178 -1.02 -21.08 -13.71
C PRO A 178 -1.00 -20.97 -12.19
N ILE A 179 -1.46 -19.83 -11.68
CA ILE A 179 -1.83 -19.67 -10.28
C ILE A 179 -3.27 -20.17 -10.11
N GLU A 180 -3.52 -20.86 -8.99
CA GLU A 180 -4.82 -21.45 -8.69
C GLU A 180 -5.56 -20.63 -7.63
N ASP A 181 -6.86 -20.86 -7.46
CA ASP A 181 -7.67 -20.27 -6.38
C ASP A 181 -7.66 -18.74 -6.39
N ILE A 182 -8.07 -18.18 -7.55
CA ILE A 182 -8.08 -16.74 -7.87
C ILE A 182 -9.45 -16.25 -8.37
N GLU A 183 -10.51 -17.05 -8.22
CA GLU A 183 -11.85 -16.74 -8.70
C GLU A 183 -12.47 -15.52 -8.03
N HIS A 184 -11.93 -15.09 -6.88
CA HIS A 184 -12.34 -13.88 -6.18
C HIS A 184 -11.78 -12.59 -6.81
N LEU A 185 -10.78 -12.69 -7.69
CA LEU A 185 -10.20 -11.55 -8.38
C LEU A 185 -11.19 -10.96 -9.37
N LYS A 186 -11.27 -9.63 -9.41
CA LYS A 186 -12.15 -8.90 -10.32
C LYS A 186 -11.33 -8.19 -11.39
N PRO A 187 -11.74 -8.23 -12.66
CA PRO A 187 -11.13 -7.39 -13.67
C PRO A 187 -11.40 -5.92 -13.35
N ILE A 188 -10.41 -5.07 -13.61
CA ILE A 188 -10.59 -3.61 -13.62
C ILE A 188 -11.15 -3.23 -14.99
N ASN A 189 -12.00 -2.20 -15.05
CA ASN A 189 -12.53 -1.70 -16.30
C ASN A 189 -11.40 -1.24 -17.23
N ASP A 190 -11.43 -1.69 -18.49
CA ASP A 190 -10.48 -1.32 -19.54
C ASP A 190 -10.32 0.19 -19.70
N ASP A 191 -11.38 0.98 -19.53
CA ASP A 191 -11.32 2.44 -19.58
C ASP A 191 -10.42 3.01 -18.46
N GLU A 192 -10.52 2.45 -17.25
CA GLU A 192 -9.67 2.84 -16.13
C GLU A 192 -8.22 2.40 -16.36
N ILE A 193 -8.01 1.18 -16.89
CA ILE A 193 -6.67 0.70 -17.24
C ILE A 193 -6.05 1.57 -18.34
N ARG A 194 -6.84 2.02 -19.32
CA ARG A 194 -6.39 2.95 -20.37
C ARG A 194 -5.93 4.27 -19.78
N ILE A 195 -6.70 4.84 -18.85
CA ILE A 195 -6.29 6.05 -18.12
C ILE A 195 -4.93 5.82 -17.45
N LYS A 196 -4.76 4.72 -16.71
CA LYS A 196 -3.49 4.38 -16.04
C LYS A 196 -2.33 4.22 -17.02
N TYR A 197 -2.56 3.56 -18.15
CA TYR A 197 -1.58 3.35 -19.22
C TYR A 197 -1.11 4.68 -19.83
N ASP A 198 -2.05 5.54 -20.23
CA ASP A 198 -1.76 6.82 -20.87
C ASP A 198 -1.00 7.74 -19.91
N PHE A 199 -1.40 7.76 -18.63
CA PHE A 199 -0.69 8.54 -17.62
C PHE A 199 0.72 8.01 -17.35
N LEU A 200 0.94 6.70 -17.28
CA LEU A 200 2.28 6.13 -17.13
C LEU A 200 3.22 6.61 -18.24
N HIS A 201 2.79 6.49 -19.50
CA HIS A 201 3.58 6.93 -20.66
C HIS A 201 3.86 8.44 -20.59
N SER A 202 2.84 9.25 -20.27
CA SER A 202 3.03 10.69 -20.12
C SER A 202 4.03 11.05 -19.01
N TRP A 203 4.05 10.30 -17.91
CA TRP A 203 4.99 10.54 -16.80
C TRP A 203 6.41 10.11 -17.17
N ILE A 204 6.57 9.01 -17.93
CA ILE A 204 7.86 8.57 -18.46
C ILE A 204 8.45 9.66 -19.35
N ASP A 205 7.67 10.21 -20.28
CA ASP A 205 8.13 11.27 -21.16
C ASP A 205 8.46 12.57 -20.40
N GLU A 206 7.63 12.94 -19.40
CA GLU A 206 7.88 14.09 -18.53
C GLU A 206 9.23 13.95 -17.80
N ILE A 207 9.51 12.79 -17.20
CA ILE A 207 10.75 12.61 -16.45
C ILE A 207 11.97 12.53 -17.36
N ARG A 208 11.87 11.96 -18.56
CA ARG A 208 12.96 11.93 -19.55
C ARG A 208 13.34 13.33 -19.98
N ALA A 209 12.35 14.16 -20.31
CA ALA A 209 12.56 15.56 -20.65
C ALA A 209 13.20 16.31 -19.46
N LYS A 210 12.76 16.01 -18.24
CA LYS A 210 13.33 16.61 -17.03
C LYS A 210 14.79 16.21 -16.80
N ILE A 211 15.13 14.93 -16.93
CA ILE A 211 16.50 14.42 -16.79
C ILE A 211 17.41 15.05 -17.85
N ALA A 212 16.95 15.11 -19.12
CA ALA A 212 17.69 15.74 -20.21
C ALA A 212 17.97 17.24 -19.97
N SER A 213 17.13 17.91 -19.18
CA SER A 213 17.31 19.33 -18.83
C SER A 213 18.23 19.58 -17.63
N LEU A 214 18.70 18.53 -16.95
CA LEU A 214 19.57 18.68 -15.78
C LEU A 214 20.95 19.21 -16.18
N PRO A 215 21.60 20.02 -15.31
CA PRO A 215 22.96 20.46 -15.54
C PRO A 215 23.91 19.26 -15.60
N SER A 216 24.99 19.36 -16.39
CA SER A 216 25.91 18.24 -16.64
C SER A 216 26.78 17.88 -15.44
N ASN A 217 26.94 18.79 -14.48
CA ASN A 217 27.72 18.58 -13.26
C ASN A 217 26.81 18.11 -12.11
N ASP A 218 27.26 17.07 -11.39
CA ASP A 218 26.71 16.64 -10.10
C ASP A 218 25.19 16.41 -10.10
N ASN A 219 24.68 15.79 -11.17
CA ASN A 219 23.24 15.56 -11.35
C ASN A 219 22.77 14.16 -10.94
N ALA A 220 23.68 13.26 -10.56
CA ALA A 220 23.35 11.88 -10.21
C ALA A 220 22.30 11.82 -9.10
N GLY A 221 22.47 12.60 -8.02
CA GLY A 221 21.47 12.67 -6.94
C GLY A 221 20.11 13.23 -7.39
N MET A 222 20.10 14.21 -8.31
CA MET A 222 18.86 14.76 -8.87
C MET A 222 18.14 13.73 -9.75
N GLN A 223 18.88 12.96 -10.55
CA GLN A 223 18.33 11.87 -11.35
C GLN A 223 17.71 10.79 -10.46
N SER A 224 18.38 10.39 -9.39
CA SER A 224 17.85 9.41 -8.44
C SER A 224 16.50 9.82 -7.87
N PHE A 225 16.35 11.08 -7.45
CA PHE A 225 15.06 11.60 -6.97
C PHE A 225 13.96 11.52 -8.03
N ILE A 226 14.28 11.79 -9.30
CA ILE A 226 13.30 11.75 -10.41
C ILE A 226 12.88 10.31 -10.70
N LEU A 227 13.85 9.39 -10.83
CA LEU A 227 13.60 8.00 -11.19
C LEU A 227 12.83 7.27 -10.09
N LEU A 228 13.27 7.37 -8.83
CA LEU A 228 12.59 6.78 -7.69
C LEU A 228 11.19 7.39 -7.48
N TYR A 229 11.04 8.71 -7.68
CA TYR A 229 9.73 9.36 -7.63
C TYR A 229 8.74 8.72 -8.62
N LEU A 230 9.16 8.43 -9.86
CA LEU A 230 8.27 7.80 -10.83
C LEU A 230 7.84 6.40 -10.37
N ILE A 231 8.78 5.59 -9.87
CA ILE A 231 8.48 4.24 -9.39
C ILE A 231 7.49 4.28 -8.22
N PHE A 232 7.72 5.14 -7.23
CA PHE A 232 6.79 5.27 -6.10
C PHE A 232 5.44 5.87 -6.52
N LYS A 233 5.43 6.79 -7.48
CA LYS A 233 4.21 7.34 -8.06
C LYS A 233 3.39 6.24 -8.74
N MET A 234 4.05 5.37 -9.50
CA MET A 234 3.42 4.25 -10.17
C MET A 234 2.84 3.27 -9.15
N ASP A 235 3.63 2.86 -8.15
CA ASP A 235 3.17 1.95 -7.11
C ASP A 235 1.93 2.50 -6.36
N TYR A 236 1.89 3.80 -6.10
CA TYR A 236 0.79 4.40 -5.37
C TYR A 236 -0.44 4.71 -6.24
N LEU A 237 -0.27 5.38 -7.39
CA LEU A 237 -1.40 5.91 -8.16
C LEU A 237 -2.05 4.86 -9.06
N ILE A 238 -1.27 3.96 -9.65
CA ILE A 238 -1.80 2.93 -10.55
C ILE A 238 -1.78 1.54 -9.94
N ALA A 239 -0.94 1.30 -8.93
CA ALA A 239 -0.88 0.08 -8.11
C ALA A 239 -0.82 -1.21 -8.95
N PRO A 240 0.22 -1.36 -9.80
CA PRO A 240 0.35 -2.52 -10.68
C PRO A 240 0.54 -3.80 -9.85
N LYS A 241 0.26 -4.95 -10.45
CA LYS A 241 0.41 -6.30 -9.87
C LYS A 241 1.37 -7.11 -10.74
N TYR A 242 1.69 -8.32 -10.30
CA TYR A 242 2.52 -9.25 -11.08
C TYR A 242 3.84 -8.61 -11.56
N LYS A 243 4.16 -8.73 -12.84
CA LYS A 243 5.48 -8.44 -13.42
C LYS A 243 5.90 -7.00 -13.16
N ILE A 244 5.04 -6.02 -13.44
CA ILE A 244 5.39 -4.61 -13.23
C ILE A 244 5.71 -4.35 -11.76
N PHE A 245 4.93 -4.89 -10.82
CA PHE A 245 5.24 -4.74 -9.40
C PHE A 245 6.55 -5.42 -9.02
N GLN A 246 6.70 -6.70 -9.33
CA GLN A 246 7.83 -7.51 -8.88
C GLN A 246 9.15 -6.92 -9.39
N GLN A 247 9.18 -6.50 -10.65
CA GLN A 247 10.34 -5.84 -11.25
C GLN A 247 10.61 -4.46 -10.62
N SER A 248 9.58 -3.63 -10.41
CA SER A 248 9.74 -2.33 -9.74
C SER A 248 10.29 -2.48 -8.33
N SER A 249 9.72 -3.38 -7.54
CA SER A 249 10.12 -3.62 -6.15
C SER A 249 11.55 -4.11 -6.08
N LYS A 250 11.93 -5.05 -6.96
CA LYS A 250 13.30 -5.54 -7.07
C LYS A 250 14.28 -4.42 -7.41
N LYS A 251 13.95 -3.56 -8.37
CA LYS A 251 14.80 -2.42 -8.77
C LYS A 251 14.98 -1.40 -7.64
N VAL A 252 13.93 -1.14 -6.86
CA VAL A 252 14.03 -0.30 -5.64
C VAL A 252 14.94 -0.95 -4.60
N GLN A 253 14.77 -2.25 -4.35
CA GLN A 253 15.60 -2.98 -3.40
C GLN A 253 17.08 -2.96 -3.82
N GLU A 254 17.39 -3.29 -5.07
CA GLU A 254 18.75 -3.23 -5.65
C GLU A 254 19.37 -1.84 -5.47
N TYR A 255 18.61 -0.78 -5.74
CA TYR A 255 19.06 0.60 -5.58
C TYR A 255 19.53 0.90 -4.13
N PHE A 256 18.78 0.46 -3.11
CA PHE A 256 19.09 0.77 -1.72
C PHE A 256 20.04 -0.22 -1.05
N SER A 257 20.12 -1.47 -1.51
CA SER A 257 20.92 -2.53 -0.86
C SER A 257 22.33 -2.68 -1.43
N ASP A 258 22.60 -2.30 -2.68
CA ASP A 258 23.93 -2.50 -3.27
C ASP A 258 24.88 -1.34 -2.94
N GLU A 259 25.72 -1.50 -1.92
CA GLU A 259 26.71 -0.48 -1.53
C GLU A 259 27.90 -0.39 -2.50
N ASN A 260 28.09 -1.38 -3.38
CA ASN A 260 29.24 -1.43 -4.29
C ASN A 260 29.02 -0.62 -5.58
N LEU A 261 27.77 -0.38 -5.96
CA LEU A 261 27.43 0.38 -7.16
C LEU A 261 27.42 1.89 -6.91
N SER A 262 27.98 2.64 -7.86
CA SER A 262 27.87 4.10 -7.85
C SER A 262 26.42 4.55 -8.08
N VAL A 263 26.11 5.79 -7.69
CA VAL A 263 24.77 6.37 -7.89
C VAL A 263 24.41 6.42 -9.39
N GLU A 264 25.39 6.68 -10.25
CA GLU A 264 25.22 6.69 -11.70
C GLU A 264 24.82 5.31 -12.23
N SER A 265 25.52 4.24 -11.84
CA SER A 265 25.16 2.88 -12.27
C SER A 265 23.78 2.47 -11.76
N LYS A 266 23.43 2.84 -10.52
CA LYS A 266 22.08 2.62 -9.99
C LYS A 266 21.01 3.36 -10.79
N ASN A 267 21.28 4.61 -11.17
CA ASN A 267 20.36 5.40 -11.99
C ASN A 267 20.21 4.84 -13.40
N GLU A 268 21.28 4.28 -13.98
CA GLU A 268 21.25 3.61 -15.28
C GLU A 268 20.32 2.39 -15.24
N GLU A 269 20.43 1.55 -14.20
CA GLU A 269 19.54 0.40 -13.99
C GLU A 269 18.07 0.80 -13.88
N LEU A 270 17.75 1.85 -13.11
CA LEU A 270 16.40 2.37 -13.01
C LEU A 270 15.90 2.96 -14.34
N SER A 271 16.77 3.65 -15.08
CA SER A 271 16.42 4.26 -16.37
C SER A 271 16.12 3.19 -17.42
N ASN A 272 16.96 2.14 -17.49
CA ASN A 272 16.74 1.01 -18.38
C ASN A 272 15.39 0.33 -18.12
N TYR A 273 15.06 0.10 -16.85
CA TYR A 273 13.77 -0.47 -16.47
C TYR A 273 12.59 0.44 -16.86
N ILE A 274 12.70 1.75 -16.62
CA ILE A 274 11.67 2.72 -17.03
C ILE A 274 11.52 2.76 -18.56
N ASP A 275 12.61 2.59 -19.30
CA ASP A 275 12.57 2.52 -20.76
C ASP A 275 11.90 1.24 -21.27
N GLU A 276 12.03 0.13 -20.56
CA GLU A 276 11.26 -1.09 -20.82
C GLU A 276 9.78 -0.86 -20.54
N LEU A 277 9.42 -0.24 -19.40
CA LEU A 277 8.03 0.09 -19.08
C LEU A 277 7.37 0.95 -20.17
N GLY A 278 8.09 1.93 -20.72
CA GLY A 278 7.59 2.78 -21.80
C GLY A 278 7.44 2.09 -23.17
N LYS A 279 7.84 0.82 -23.28
CA LYS A 279 7.67 0.00 -24.49
C LYS A 279 6.58 -1.07 -24.35
N ILE A 280 6.03 -1.25 -23.14
CA ILE A 280 4.98 -2.23 -22.89
C ILE A 280 3.72 -1.82 -23.66
N ASP A 281 3.16 -2.74 -24.43
CA ASP A 281 1.89 -2.50 -25.11
C ASP A 281 0.70 -2.57 -24.14
N PHE A 282 -0.45 -2.07 -24.57
CA PHE A 282 -1.62 -2.00 -23.70
C PHE A 282 -2.13 -3.38 -23.24
N GLU A 283 -2.04 -4.41 -24.09
CA GLU A 283 -2.54 -5.74 -23.77
C GLU A 283 -1.66 -6.39 -22.70
N GLU A 284 -0.33 -6.30 -22.84
CA GLU A 284 0.61 -6.75 -21.80
C GLU A 284 0.41 -5.95 -20.51
N PHE A 285 0.31 -4.62 -20.60
CA PHE A 285 0.09 -3.75 -19.43
C PHE A 285 -1.17 -4.16 -18.66
N LYS A 286 -2.29 -4.37 -19.37
CA LYS A 286 -3.58 -4.77 -18.79
C LYS A 286 -3.49 -6.04 -17.95
N THR A 287 -2.65 -7.00 -18.32
CA THR A 287 -2.48 -8.25 -17.56
C THR A 287 -1.93 -8.05 -16.14
N ASN A 288 -1.37 -6.87 -15.85
CA ASN A 288 -0.78 -6.52 -14.55
C ASN A 288 -1.79 -5.87 -13.59
N PHE A 289 -3.10 -5.97 -13.84
CA PHE A 289 -4.10 -5.31 -13.02
C PHE A 289 -5.28 -6.21 -12.69
N TYR A 290 -5.68 -6.17 -11.42
CA TYR A 290 -6.91 -6.78 -10.91
C TYR A 290 -7.35 -6.02 -9.66
N ASP A 291 -8.65 -6.09 -9.35
CA ASP A 291 -9.21 -5.66 -8.06
C ASP A 291 -9.38 -6.86 -7.13
N ALA A 292 -9.07 -6.65 -5.86
CA ALA A 292 -9.05 -7.69 -4.84
C ALA A 292 -9.27 -7.15 -3.44
N LYS A 293 -9.58 -8.07 -2.53
CA LYS A 293 -9.70 -7.80 -1.10
C LYS A 293 -8.35 -7.97 -0.43
N TYR A 294 -8.09 -7.15 0.59
CA TYR A 294 -6.86 -7.17 1.36
C TYR A 294 -7.20 -7.20 2.84
N THR A 295 -6.42 -7.94 3.63
CA THR A 295 -6.62 -8.11 5.08
C THR A 295 -5.47 -7.52 5.88
N PHE A 296 -4.22 -7.69 5.43
CA PHE A 296 -3.03 -7.17 6.10
C PHE A 296 -2.29 -6.15 5.24
N ASN A 297 -1.74 -5.14 5.90
CA ASN A 297 -0.78 -4.24 5.27
C ASN A 297 0.58 -4.96 5.14
N PRO A 298 1.18 -5.03 3.94
CA PRO A 298 2.49 -5.63 3.75
C PRO A 298 3.60 -4.88 4.49
N THR A 299 3.51 -3.55 4.61
CA THR A 299 4.51 -2.75 5.32
C THR A 299 4.32 -2.77 6.82
N GLU A 300 5.45 -2.82 7.53
CA GLU A 300 5.47 -2.77 8.99
C GLU A 300 5.12 -1.38 9.51
N LYS A 301 4.46 -1.34 10.67
CA LYS A 301 4.02 -0.09 11.27
C LYS A 301 5.23 0.73 11.71
N ALA A 302 5.36 1.94 11.15
CA ALA A 302 6.36 2.91 11.59
C ALA A 302 5.86 3.72 12.79
N SER A 303 6.78 4.05 13.68
CA SER A 303 6.56 5.02 14.75
C SER A 303 6.37 6.43 14.18
N HIS A 304 5.74 7.33 14.93
CA HIS A 304 5.64 8.72 14.50
C HIS A 304 7.01 9.42 14.45
N GLU A 305 7.92 9.04 15.35
CA GLU A 305 9.29 9.57 15.41
C GLU A 305 10.08 9.28 14.13
N GLU A 306 10.03 8.05 13.60
CA GLU A 306 10.67 7.70 12.32
C GLU A 306 10.16 8.57 11.16
N ILE A 307 8.85 8.84 11.14
CA ILE A 307 8.23 9.72 10.12
C ILE A 307 8.70 11.16 10.29
N GLU A 308 8.80 11.66 11.53
CA GLU A 308 9.31 13.00 11.80
C GLU A 308 10.78 13.15 11.34
N ILE A 309 11.63 12.18 11.69
CA ILE A 309 13.05 12.17 11.33
C ILE A 309 13.17 12.21 9.81
N PHE A 310 12.49 11.31 9.09
CA PHE A 310 12.53 11.26 7.64
C PHE A 310 12.08 12.57 6.97
N ILE A 311 10.97 13.16 7.44
CA ILE A 311 10.48 14.44 6.91
C ILE A 311 11.50 15.54 7.18
N THR A 312 12.06 15.60 8.39
CA THR A 312 13.01 16.64 8.79
C THR A 312 14.29 16.59 7.95
N GLU A 313 14.85 15.40 7.74
CA GLU A 313 16.00 15.19 6.88
C GLU A 313 15.70 15.54 5.42
N SER A 314 14.55 15.10 4.91
CA SER A 314 14.15 15.36 3.52
C SER A 314 13.91 16.85 3.24
N LEU A 315 13.30 17.57 4.18
CA LEU A 315 13.16 19.02 4.09
C LEU A 315 14.50 19.73 4.17
N SER A 316 15.44 19.23 4.98
CA SER A 316 16.79 19.78 5.08
C SER A 316 17.56 19.59 3.76
N LYS A 317 17.47 18.40 3.14
CA LYS A 317 18.00 18.14 1.80
C LYS A 317 17.35 19.07 0.76
N THR A 318 16.04 19.25 0.80
CA THR A 318 15.33 20.15 -0.12
C THR A 318 15.82 21.60 0.01
N ARG A 319 16.05 22.10 1.24
CA ARG A 319 16.64 23.42 1.48
C ARG A 319 18.05 23.54 0.89
N TRP A 320 18.87 22.49 1.01
CA TRP A 320 20.20 22.48 0.43
C TRP A 320 20.14 22.66 -1.10
N TYR A 321 19.29 21.92 -1.81
CA TYR A 321 19.12 22.09 -3.27
C TYR A 321 18.61 23.49 -3.63
N LYS A 322 17.68 24.04 -2.83
CA LYS A 322 17.14 25.40 -3.03
C LYS A 322 18.24 26.46 -2.89
N ASN A 323 19.07 26.34 -1.86
CA ASN A 323 20.17 27.28 -1.59
C ASN A 323 21.29 27.19 -2.63
N ASN A 324 21.51 26.02 -3.21
CA ASN A 324 22.49 25.79 -4.29
C ASN A 324 21.92 26.05 -5.70
N ARG A 325 20.76 26.73 -5.80
CA ARG A 325 20.13 27.16 -7.05
C ARG A 325 19.66 26.03 -7.98
N TYR A 326 19.51 24.82 -7.46
CA TYR A 326 18.90 23.69 -8.18
C TYR A 326 17.37 23.71 -8.05
N ASN A 327 16.75 24.83 -8.44
CA ASN A 327 15.31 25.02 -8.23
C ASN A 327 14.43 24.05 -9.04
N GLN A 328 14.95 23.49 -10.14
CA GLN A 328 14.25 22.56 -11.02
C GLN A 328 13.89 21.23 -10.35
N ILE A 329 14.67 20.76 -9.37
CA ILE A 329 14.42 19.48 -8.69
C ILE A 329 13.44 19.62 -7.52
N ILE A 330 13.31 20.81 -6.95
CA ILE A 330 12.52 21.08 -5.73
C ILE A 330 11.08 20.55 -5.80
N PRO A 331 10.31 20.76 -6.88
CA PRO A 331 8.95 20.20 -6.96
C PRO A 331 8.93 18.67 -6.91
N THR A 332 9.93 18.00 -7.50
CA THR A 332 10.04 16.53 -7.46
C THR A 332 10.39 16.05 -6.07
N MET A 333 11.31 16.73 -5.36
CA MET A 333 11.65 16.37 -3.99
C MET A 333 10.43 16.43 -3.06
N TYR A 334 9.59 17.47 -3.18
CA TYR A 334 8.36 17.53 -2.39
C TYR A 334 7.42 16.36 -2.72
N LYS A 335 7.19 16.03 -4.00
CA LYS A 335 6.34 14.87 -4.35
C LYS A 335 6.93 13.54 -3.89
N TYR A 336 8.25 13.40 -3.99
CA TYR A 336 8.99 12.22 -3.57
C TYR A 336 8.76 11.89 -2.09
N ILE A 337 8.75 12.90 -1.20
CA ILE A 337 8.59 12.67 0.26
C ILE A 337 7.30 11.93 0.57
N ALA A 338 6.16 12.39 0.02
CA ALA A 338 4.87 11.73 0.29
C ALA A 338 4.84 10.28 -0.20
N LEU A 339 5.31 10.07 -1.44
CA LEU A 339 5.28 8.75 -2.07
C LEU A 339 6.27 7.77 -1.43
N TYR A 340 7.46 8.25 -1.04
CA TYR A 340 8.42 7.44 -0.29
C TYR A 340 7.82 6.99 1.05
N LEU A 341 7.15 7.90 1.77
CA LEU A 341 6.52 7.56 3.05
C LEU A 341 5.46 6.47 2.89
N LEU A 342 4.61 6.59 1.87
CA LEU A 342 3.54 5.65 1.59
C LEU A 342 4.03 4.29 1.06
N TYR A 343 5.20 4.27 0.42
CA TYR A 343 5.82 3.05 -0.08
C TYR A 343 6.54 2.27 1.03
N ASN A 344 7.34 2.95 1.85
CA ASN A 344 8.27 2.29 2.77
C ASN A 344 7.71 2.05 4.18
N TYR A 345 6.69 2.81 4.61
CA TYR A 345 6.21 2.75 6.00
C TYR A 345 4.75 2.37 6.12
N GLY A 346 4.44 1.53 7.11
CA GLY A 346 3.09 1.28 7.58
C GLY A 346 2.62 2.47 8.43
N LEU A 347 1.91 3.40 7.79
CA LEU A 347 1.51 4.66 8.42
C LEU A 347 0.24 4.53 9.26
N HIS A 348 0.12 5.39 10.29
CA HIS A 348 -1.15 5.61 10.98
C HIS A 348 -2.23 6.06 9.97
N PRO A 349 -3.50 5.59 10.10
CA PRO A 349 -4.57 5.90 9.14
C PRO A 349 -4.76 7.40 8.86
N VAL A 350 -4.65 8.25 9.89
CA VAL A 350 -4.70 9.71 9.77
C VAL A 350 -3.59 10.22 8.85
N THR A 351 -2.34 9.84 9.11
CA THR A 351 -1.17 10.23 8.30
C THR A 351 -1.31 9.77 6.86
N LYS A 352 -1.75 8.52 6.64
CA LYS A 352 -1.99 7.98 5.29
C LYS A 352 -3.02 8.81 4.51
N ARG A 353 -4.16 9.15 5.12
CA ARG A 353 -5.23 9.94 4.48
C ARG A 353 -4.80 11.40 4.22
N LEU A 354 -4.00 11.98 5.11
CA LEU A 354 -3.42 13.31 4.90
C LEU A 354 -2.44 13.32 3.73
N LEU A 355 -1.53 12.33 3.65
CA LEU A 355 -0.62 12.19 2.52
C LEU A 355 -1.37 11.93 1.21
N HIS A 356 -2.44 11.14 1.23
CA HIS A 356 -3.31 10.96 0.07
C HIS A 356 -3.88 12.30 -0.42
N THR A 357 -4.37 13.14 0.50
CA THR A 357 -4.88 14.49 0.17
C THR A 357 -3.79 15.35 -0.47
N LEU A 358 -2.55 15.27 0.03
CA LEU A 358 -1.41 15.96 -0.60
C LEU A 358 -1.11 15.43 -2.01
N ILE A 359 -1.21 14.13 -2.22
CA ILE A 359 -0.99 13.49 -3.54
C ILE A 359 -2.07 13.90 -4.55
N GLU A 360 -3.33 13.99 -4.13
CA GLU A 360 -4.43 14.51 -4.95
C GLU A 360 -4.11 15.94 -5.46
N ILE A 361 -3.66 16.80 -4.55
CA ILE A 361 -3.27 18.18 -4.84
C ILE A 361 -2.07 18.23 -5.80
N GLN A 362 -1.12 17.31 -5.66
CA GLN A 362 0.11 17.26 -6.47
C GLN A 362 -0.09 16.60 -7.85
N ASN A 363 -1.21 15.88 -8.06
CA ASN A 363 -1.52 15.14 -9.30
C ASN A 363 -2.95 15.42 -9.80
N PRO A 364 -3.36 16.70 -9.94
CA PRO A 364 -4.77 17.05 -10.15
C PRO A 364 -5.35 16.46 -11.43
N ASP A 365 -4.59 16.41 -12.52
CA ASP A 365 -5.08 15.90 -13.81
C ASP A 365 -5.44 14.42 -13.73
N PHE A 366 -4.64 13.63 -13.03
CA PHE A 366 -4.89 12.20 -12.85
C PHE A 366 -6.19 11.96 -12.08
N PHE A 367 -6.36 12.64 -10.95
CA PHE A 367 -7.57 12.53 -10.13
C PHE A 367 -8.80 13.10 -10.85
N LYS A 368 -8.66 14.19 -11.59
CA LYS A 368 -9.73 14.77 -12.42
C LYS A 368 -10.19 13.79 -13.50
N THR A 369 -9.26 13.12 -14.20
CA THR A 369 -9.59 12.12 -15.22
C THR A 369 -10.27 10.89 -14.62
N LEU A 370 -9.91 10.49 -13.39
CA LEU A 370 -10.61 9.46 -12.62
C LEU A 370 -11.96 9.91 -12.03
N GLY A 371 -12.38 11.15 -12.28
CA GLY A 371 -13.68 11.69 -11.85
C GLY A 371 -13.73 12.12 -10.38
N TYR A 372 -12.61 12.55 -9.81
CA TYR A 372 -12.53 13.20 -8.49
C TYR A 372 -12.60 14.72 -8.60
N ASP A 373 -13.02 15.36 -7.50
CA ASP A 373 -13.02 16.81 -7.39
C ASP A 373 -11.60 17.38 -7.40
N THR A 374 -11.42 18.52 -8.07
CA THR A 374 -10.12 19.15 -8.20
C THR A 374 -9.79 20.02 -6.98
N LEU A 375 -8.74 19.67 -6.24
CA LEU A 375 -8.25 20.45 -5.10
C LEU A 375 -7.23 21.54 -5.49
N TYR A 376 -6.61 21.41 -6.66
CA TYR A 376 -5.65 22.36 -7.19
C TYR A 376 -5.75 22.45 -8.71
N THR A 377 -5.85 23.67 -9.25
CA THR A 377 -5.93 23.93 -10.70
C THR A 377 -4.58 24.41 -11.19
N LYS A 378 -3.94 23.67 -12.11
CA LYS A 378 -2.59 23.97 -12.60
C LYS A 378 -2.54 25.26 -13.40
N GLU A 379 -3.54 25.51 -14.24
CA GLU A 379 -3.56 26.62 -15.20
C GLU A 379 -3.62 27.97 -14.48
N SER A 380 -4.44 28.07 -13.44
CA SER A 380 -4.59 29.27 -12.61
C SER A 380 -3.68 29.27 -11.38
N SER A 381 -2.99 28.16 -11.08
CA SER A 381 -2.22 27.96 -9.85
C SER A 381 -3.03 28.24 -8.58
N THR A 382 -4.31 27.86 -8.58
CA THR A 382 -5.24 28.14 -7.48
C THR A 382 -5.63 26.89 -6.71
N PHE A 383 -5.76 27.03 -5.38
CA PHE A 383 -6.19 25.98 -4.48
C PHE A 383 -7.67 26.11 -4.09
N SER A 384 -8.35 24.98 -3.99
CA SER A 384 -9.68 24.87 -3.38
C SER A 384 -9.54 24.91 -1.85
N LYS A 385 -9.08 26.05 -1.29
CA LYS A 385 -8.68 26.19 0.14
C LYS A 385 -9.73 25.65 1.11
N ARG A 386 -11.01 26.02 0.94
CA ARG A 386 -12.09 25.56 1.83
C ARG A 386 -12.25 24.04 1.82
N ALA A 387 -12.19 23.42 0.64
CA ALA A 387 -12.29 21.98 0.49
C ALA A 387 -11.11 21.26 1.14
N ILE A 388 -9.89 21.77 0.94
CA ILE A 388 -8.67 21.22 1.55
C ILE A 388 -8.75 21.28 3.09
N VAL A 389 -9.15 22.43 3.65
CA VAL A 389 -9.30 22.60 5.11
C VAL A 389 -10.37 21.66 5.66
N SER A 390 -11.53 21.56 5.02
CA SER A 390 -12.61 20.63 5.41
C SER A 390 -12.13 19.18 5.42
N LYS A 391 -11.43 18.77 4.36
CA LYS A 391 -10.92 17.40 4.23
C LYS A 391 -9.92 17.04 5.33
N ILE A 392 -9.05 17.97 5.72
CA ILE A 392 -8.11 17.77 6.84
C ILE A 392 -8.85 17.61 8.18
N GLU A 393 -9.88 18.44 8.41
CA GLU A 393 -10.74 18.35 9.60
C GLU A 393 -11.43 16.98 9.68
N GLU A 394 -12.06 16.55 8.59
CA GLU A 394 -12.77 15.27 8.49
C GLU A 394 -11.86 14.06 8.69
N ILE A 395 -10.57 14.18 8.36
CA ILE A 395 -9.59 13.13 8.59
C ILE A 395 -9.20 13.05 10.08
N ILE A 396 -9.05 14.20 10.75
CA ILE A 396 -8.49 14.28 12.10
C ILE A 396 -9.56 14.15 13.18
N ALA A 397 -10.70 14.83 13.03
CA ALA A 397 -11.74 14.94 14.05
C ALA A 397 -12.19 13.60 14.67
N PRO A 398 -12.38 12.50 13.89
CA PRO A 398 -12.79 11.21 14.46
C PRO A 398 -11.80 10.62 15.48
N TYR A 399 -10.52 11.01 15.40
CA TYR A 399 -9.45 10.44 16.22
C TYR A 399 -9.12 11.30 17.46
N GLN A 400 -9.70 12.50 17.59
CA GLN A 400 -9.41 13.42 18.70
C GLN A 400 -9.94 12.94 20.06
N ASN A 401 -10.89 12.00 20.07
CA ASN A 401 -11.33 11.39 21.31
C ASN A 401 -10.23 10.55 21.96
N ARG A 402 -9.45 9.84 21.13
CA ARG A 402 -8.31 9.00 21.54
C ARG A 402 -7.03 9.83 21.71
N TYR A 403 -6.76 10.74 20.78
CA TYR A 403 -5.56 11.57 20.76
C TYR A 403 -5.91 13.05 21.01
N LYS A 404 -5.96 13.48 22.28
CA LYS A 404 -6.45 14.84 22.64
C LYS A 404 -5.60 15.98 22.10
N LEU A 405 -4.31 15.73 21.85
CA LEU A 405 -3.38 16.72 21.29
C LEU A 405 -3.36 16.74 19.76
N LEU A 406 -4.02 15.78 19.09
CA LEU A 406 -4.17 15.75 17.65
C LEU A 406 -5.10 16.89 17.20
N LYS A 407 -4.57 17.85 16.45
CA LYS A 407 -5.30 19.05 16.01
C LYS A 407 -5.27 19.23 14.49
N PRO A 408 -6.41 19.56 13.88
CA PRO A 408 -6.48 20.01 12.50
C PRO A 408 -5.55 21.20 12.24
N PHE A 409 -4.92 21.22 11.06
CA PHE A 409 -3.90 22.22 10.71
C PHE A 409 -4.15 22.92 9.38
N GLY A 410 -5.32 22.72 8.75
CA GLY A 410 -5.62 23.25 7.42
C GLY A 410 -5.43 24.77 7.31
N ASP A 411 -5.79 25.52 8.37
CA ASP A 411 -5.65 26.99 8.40
C ASP A 411 -4.20 27.48 8.49
N LYS A 412 -3.27 26.60 8.87
CA LYS A 412 -1.83 26.92 8.98
C LYS A 412 -1.06 26.67 7.68
N LEU A 413 -1.74 26.18 6.64
CA LEU A 413 -1.11 25.86 5.35
C LEU A 413 -0.88 27.12 4.51
N ASN A 414 0.24 27.10 3.77
CA ASN A 414 0.63 28.18 2.87
C ASN A 414 0.13 27.90 1.44
N PHE A 415 -0.89 28.62 1.00
CA PHE A 415 -1.51 28.43 -0.33
C PHE A 415 -0.92 29.32 -1.44
N THR A 416 0.27 29.90 -1.23
CA THR A 416 0.88 30.83 -2.21
C THR A 416 1.41 30.13 -3.47
N SER A 417 1.93 28.92 -3.34
CA SER A 417 2.40 28.08 -4.44
C SER A 417 2.39 26.62 -4.04
N LEU A 418 2.47 25.70 -5.00
CA LEU A 418 2.51 24.26 -4.72
C LEU A 418 3.73 23.83 -3.87
N ASN A 419 4.87 24.50 -4.04
CA ASN A 419 6.07 24.23 -3.25
C ASN A 419 5.91 24.70 -1.80
N GLU A 420 5.42 25.93 -1.59
CA GLU A 420 5.18 26.47 -0.26
C GLU A 420 4.06 25.72 0.47
N PHE A 421 3.03 25.29 -0.27
CA PHE A 421 1.99 24.40 0.23
C PHE A 421 2.57 23.08 0.73
N SER A 422 3.32 22.37 -0.13
CA SER A 422 3.92 21.08 0.22
C SER A 422 4.86 21.21 1.42
N ASN A 423 5.71 22.24 1.46
CA ASN A 423 6.60 22.51 2.59
C ASN A 423 5.83 22.72 3.89
N SER A 424 4.84 23.62 3.88
CA SER A 424 4.01 23.89 5.07
C SER A 424 3.24 22.65 5.52
N PHE A 425 2.76 21.83 4.58
CA PHE A 425 2.06 20.57 4.85
C PHE A 425 2.95 19.59 5.60
N TYR A 426 4.19 19.36 5.14
CA TYR A 426 5.14 18.48 5.82
C TYR A 426 5.53 18.99 7.21
N LEU A 427 5.68 20.31 7.37
CA LEU A 427 5.92 20.90 8.69
C LEU A 427 4.76 20.67 9.67
N GLN A 428 3.52 20.65 9.20
CA GLN A 428 2.39 20.31 10.06
C GLN A 428 2.29 18.80 10.30
N LEU A 429 2.52 17.99 9.27
CA LEU A 429 2.41 16.53 9.33
C LEU A 429 3.36 15.91 10.36
N LYS A 430 4.61 16.40 10.44
CA LYS A 430 5.61 15.90 11.39
C LYS A 430 5.36 16.34 12.84
N ASN A 431 4.45 17.29 13.07
CA ASN A 431 4.12 17.82 14.40
C ASN A 431 2.78 17.24 14.91
N LEU A 432 2.23 16.21 14.26
CA LEU A 432 1.01 15.57 14.72
C LEU A 432 1.30 14.78 16.00
N ASN A 433 0.48 14.95 17.02
CA ASN A 433 0.65 14.22 18.27
C ASN A 433 -0.37 13.07 18.35
N PHE A 434 0.15 11.84 18.44
CA PHE A 434 -0.62 10.59 18.58
C PHE A 434 -0.45 9.95 19.97
N GLU A 435 -0.08 10.73 20.99
CA GLU A 435 0.00 10.25 22.37
C GLU A 435 -1.42 10.01 22.91
N GLU A 436 -1.61 8.83 23.50
CA GLU A 436 -2.84 8.42 24.20
C GLU A 436 -2.76 8.91 25.65
N ILE A 437 -3.92 9.13 26.28
CA ILE A 437 -4.02 9.46 27.72
C ILE A 437 -4.44 8.22 28.48
#